data_AF-A0A497A7L4-F1
#
_entry.id   AF-A0A497A7L4-F1
#
_cell.length_a   1.000
_cell.length_b   1.000
_cell.length_c   1.000
_cell.angle_alpha   90.00
_cell.angle_beta   90.00
_cell.angle_gamma   90.00
#
_symmetry.space_group_name_H-M   'P 1'
#
loop_
_entity.id
_entity.type
_entity.pdbx_description
1 polymer ?
#
loop_
_entity_poly.entity_id
_entity_poly.type
_entity_poly.pdbx_seq_one_letter_code
_entity_poly.pdbx_strand_id
1 'polypeptide(L)'
;MKKTGIFFTYFQGERLRDFPQALAGILEKENVSYYDAVYDSRDGLYYLTPASEELLLEVHSQDMVQEVKLTGNYESALYSAGGTVQAADEIWQGKIDNAFVFTSFGDHHAGRNFYGGMCYFNGAALAITSLKKRGIERFTIVDTDCHHADGTRDIFGYDDDVLHVCFCHQDYQDNHRNVDVRIPYHTSDEEYLTQVKQEFIPRVEAFKPEYIFWEFGYDATQGEYGDKGLTRDCHLKLAQLIKAVADRVCHGRLITILCGGSGRSPATYIIPRIIDCLAELGIYH
;
A
#
# COMPACT_ATOMS: atom_id res chain seq x y z
N MET A 1 -3.99 -14.10 16.26
CA MET A 1 -4.72 -13.88 15.01
C MET A 1 -5.19 -12.45 15.00
N LYS A 2 -4.77 -11.69 13.99
CA LYS A 2 -5.21 -10.31 13.75
C LYS A 2 -6.49 -10.33 12.92
N LYS A 3 -7.37 -9.36 13.14
CA LYS A 3 -8.49 -9.10 12.23
C LYS A 3 -7.95 -8.36 11.00
N THR A 4 -7.97 -8.99 9.85
CA THR A 4 -7.40 -8.43 8.61
C THR A 4 -8.49 -8.09 7.61
N GLY A 5 -8.51 -6.85 7.15
CA GLY A 5 -9.36 -6.43 6.05
C GLY A 5 -8.70 -6.66 4.69
N ILE A 6 -9.43 -7.20 3.74
CA ILE A 6 -9.04 -7.30 2.33
C ILE A 6 -9.96 -6.37 1.54
N PHE A 7 -9.40 -5.33 0.96
CA PHE A 7 -10.14 -4.33 0.19
C PHE A 7 -9.89 -4.59 -1.29
N PHE A 8 -10.89 -5.09 -1.99
CA PHE A 8 -10.77 -5.52 -3.38
C PHE A 8 -11.50 -4.57 -4.31
N THR A 9 -10.73 -3.75 -5.03
CA THR A 9 -11.27 -2.90 -6.09
C THR A 9 -11.28 -3.66 -7.41
N TYR A 10 -12.32 -3.46 -8.22
CA TYR A 10 -12.37 -4.09 -9.53
C TYR A 10 -11.22 -3.61 -10.40
N PHE A 11 -10.43 -4.55 -10.91
CA PHE A 11 -9.36 -4.27 -11.84
C PHE A 11 -9.71 -4.80 -13.23
N GLN A 12 -9.55 -3.96 -14.25
CA GLN A 12 -9.54 -4.40 -15.64
C GLN A 12 -8.10 -4.69 -16.05
N GLY A 13 -7.75 -5.97 -16.21
CA GLY A 13 -6.46 -6.38 -16.76
C GLY A 13 -6.01 -7.77 -16.30
N GLU A 14 -4.85 -8.21 -16.81
CA GLU A 14 -4.36 -9.58 -16.59
C GLU A 14 -3.69 -9.78 -15.22
N ARG A 15 -3.15 -8.71 -14.60
CA ARG A 15 -2.40 -8.77 -13.34
C ARG A 15 -3.15 -9.50 -12.23
N LEU A 16 -4.41 -9.09 -12.00
CA LEU A 16 -5.24 -9.55 -10.89
C LEU A 16 -6.36 -10.50 -11.33
N ARG A 17 -6.28 -11.05 -12.55
CA ARG A 17 -7.32 -11.87 -13.16
C ARG A 17 -7.69 -13.13 -12.35
N ASP A 18 -6.75 -13.65 -11.57
CA ASP A 18 -6.97 -14.83 -10.72
C ASP A 18 -7.54 -14.52 -9.34
N PHE A 19 -7.77 -13.25 -9.03
CA PHE A 19 -8.38 -12.83 -7.78
C PHE A 19 -9.88 -12.61 -7.99
N PRO A 20 -10.72 -12.95 -6.98
CA PRO A 20 -10.36 -13.39 -5.63
C PRO A 20 -10.05 -14.90 -5.48
N GLN A 21 -10.07 -15.71 -6.55
CA GLN A 21 -9.92 -17.17 -6.46
C GLN A 21 -8.58 -17.61 -5.87
N ALA A 22 -7.50 -16.86 -6.10
CA ALA A 22 -6.19 -17.10 -5.50
C ALA A 22 -6.18 -16.95 -3.95
N LEU A 23 -7.23 -16.37 -3.37
CA LEU A 23 -7.44 -16.22 -1.92
C LEU A 23 -8.36 -17.29 -1.33
N ALA A 24 -8.73 -18.32 -2.10
CA ALA A 24 -9.49 -19.45 -1.56
C ALA A 24 -8.78 -20.08 -0.36
N GLY A 25 -9.52 -20.35 0.72
CA GLY A 25 -8.99 -20.79 2.01
C GLY A 25 -8.66 -19.65 2.99
N ILE A 26 -8.40 -18.43 2.50
CA ILE A 26 -8.20 -17.23 3.32
C ILE A 26 -9.54 -16.52 3.58
N LEU A 27 -10.37 -16.38 2.54
CA LEU A 27 -11.63 -15.62 2.62
C LEU A 27 -12.67 -16.24 3.56
N GLU A 28 -12.55 -17.52 3.85
CA GLU A 28 -13.47 -18.26 4.75
C GLU A 28 -13.05 -18.16 6.23
N LYS A 29 -11.95 -17.47 6.55
CA LYS A 29 -11.45 -17.34 7.92
C LYS A 29 -12.23 -16.28 8.69
N GLU A 30 -12.64 -16.60 9.91
CA GLU A 30 -13.47 -15.72 10.75
C GLU A 30 -12.80 -14.38 11.10
N ASN A 31 -11.47 -14.32 11.09
CA ASN A 31 -10.68 -13.11 11.34
C ASN A 31 -10.31 -12.34 10.06
N VAL A 32 -10.91 -12.69 8.91
CA VAL A 32 -10.72 -12.00 7.64
C VAL A 32 -12.04 -11.34 7.23
N SER A 33 -12.00 -10.03 7.00
CA SER A 33 -13.11 -9.26 6.44
C SER A 33 -12.82 -8.93 5.00
N TYR A 34 -13.74 -9.21 4.09
CA TYR A 34 -13.57 -8.91 2.66
C TYR A 34 -14.53 -7.80 2.24
N TYR A 35 -13.96 -6.73 1.68
CA TYR A 35 -14.64 -5.52 1.21
C TYR A 35 -14.58 -5.50 -0.32
N ASP A 36 -15.73 -5.53 -0.99
CA ASP A 36 -15.83 -5.65 -2.45
C ASP A 36 -16.47 -4.40 -3.06
N ALA A 37 -15.93 -3.94 -4.20
CA ALA A 37 -16.42 -2.77 -4.93
C ALA A 37 -17.45 -3.09 -6.03
N VAL A 38 -17.75 -4.37 -6.32
CA VAL A 38 -18.49 -4.82 -7.51
C VAL A 38 -19.79 -5.50 -7.18
N TYR A 39 -19.78 -6.43 -6.22
CA TYR A 39 -20.94 -7.29 -5.98
C TYR A 39 -21.74 -6.82 -4.76
N ASP A 40 -22.82 -6.10 -5.04
CA ASP A 40 -23.80 -5.60 -4.06
C ASP A 40 -24.65 -6.72 -3.40
N SER A 41 -24.33 -8.01 -3.65
CA SER A 41 -25.14 -9.14 -3.17
C SER A 41 -24.35 -10.45 -3.01
N ARG A 42 -23.71 -10.60 -1.86
CA ARG A 42 -23.67 -11.88 -1.13
C ARG A 42 -23.84 -11.56 0.36
N ASP A 43 -24.55 -12.42 1.09
CA ASP A 43 -24.69 -12.29 2.54
C ASP A 43 -23.30 -12.20 3.20
N GLY A 44 -23.06 -11.14 3.98
CA GLY A 44 -21.82 -10.96 4.76
C GLY A 44 -20.66 -10.21 4.08
N LEU A 45 -20.86 -9.60 2.90
CA LEU A 45 -19.86 -8.72 2.26
C LEU A 45 -19.94 -7.28 2.78
N TYR A 46 -18.78 -6.65 3.03
CA TYR A 46 -18.70 -5.22 3.28
C TYR A 46 -18.54 -4.45 1.96
N TYR A 47 -19.24 -3.32 1.82
CA TYR A 47 -19.16 -2.50 0.61
C TYR A 47 -17.91 -1.62 0.61
N LEU A 48 -17.16 -1.62 -0.50
CA LEU A 48 -16.03 -0.71 -0.69
C LEU A 48 -16.54 0.67 -1.15
N THR A 49 -16.22 1.72 -0.41
CA THR A 49 -16.69 3.08 -0.68
C THR A 49 -15.68 3.85 -1.54
N PRO A 50 -16.10 4.49 -2.65
CA PRO A 50 -15.20 5.32 -3.44
C PRO A 50 -14.77 6.57 -2.65
N ALA A 51 -13.57 7.09 -2.94
CA ALA A 51 -13.12 8.36 -2.37
C ALA A 51 -14.08 9.50 -2.76
N SER A 52 -14.36 10.41 -1.83
CA SER A 52 -15.17 11.59 -2.13
C SER A 52 -14.34 12.63 -2.89
N GLU A 53 -14.99 13.36 -3.81
CA GLU A 53 -14.32 14.46 -4.53
C GLU A 53 -13.86 15.57 -3.57
N GLU A 54 -14.56 15.79 -2.46
CA GLU A 54 -14.14 16.72 -1.40
C GLU A 54 -12.76 16.32 -0.84
N LEU A 55 -12.58 15.03 -0.50
CA LEU A 55 -11.31 14.55 0.03
C LEU A 55 -10.20 14.58 -1.04
N LEU A 56 -10.52 14.30 -2.30
CA LEU A 56 -9.56 14.43 -3.40
C LEU A 56 -9.00 15.85 -3.49
N LEU A 57 -9.86 16.86 -3.39
CA LEU A 57 -9.49 18.27 -3.52
C LEU A 57 -8.66 18.81 -2.36
N GLU A 58 -8.55 18.07 -1.26
CA GLU A 58 -7.65 18.41 -0.14
C GLU A 58 -6.20 17.97 -0.39
N VAL A 59 -5.99 16.98 -1.26
CA VAL A 59 -4.66 16.44 -1.58
C VAL A 59 -4.22 16.87 -2.97
N HIS A 60 -5.11 16.71 -3.95
CA HIS A 60 -4.87 16.93 -5.37
C HIS A 60 -5.57 18.21 -5.83
N SER A 61 -4.97 18.92 -6.78
CA SER A 61 -5.57 20.14 -7.31
C SER A 61 -6.81 19.85 -8.15
N GLN A 62 -7.66 20.86 -8.24
CA GLN A 62 -8.87 20.79 -9.05
C GLN A 62 -8.56 20.43 -10.50
N ASP A 63 -7.52 21.02 -11.09
CA ASP A 63 -7.11 20.75 -12.47
C ASP A 63 -6.72 19.28 -12.65
N MET A 64 -5.90 18.73 -11.76
CA MET A 64 -5.51 17.31 -11.78
C MET A 64 -6.74 16.40 -11.71
N VAL A 65 -7.68 16.66 -10.78
CA VAL A 65 -8.91 15.86 -10.66
C VAL A 65 -9.75 15.90 -11.95
N GLN A 66 -9.84 17.07 -12.60
CA GLN A 66 -10.54 17.18 -13.90
C GLN A 66 -9.82 16.42 -15.01
N GLU A 67 -8.48 16.46 -15.06
CA GLU A 67 -7.73 15.68 -16.05
C GLU A 67 -7.95 14.18 -15.87
N VAL A 68 -7.93 13.67 -14.63
CA VAL A 68 -8.23 12.25 -14.37
C VAL A 68 -9.66 11.89 -14.82
N LYS A 69 -10.65 12.76 -14.62
CA LYS A 69 -12.03 12.57 -15.13
C LYS A 69 -12.08 12.34 -16.63
N LEU A 70 -11.20 12.97 -17.40
CA LEU A 70 -11.15 12.86 -18.86
C LEU A 70 -10.47 11.58 -19.36
N THR A 71 -9.81 10.80 -18.49
CA THR A 71 -9.11 9.57 -18.88
C THR A 71 -10.02 8.37 -19.12
N GLY A 72 -11.26 8.43 -18.63
CA GLY A 72 -12.16 7.27 -18.57
C GLY A 72 -11.87 6.30 -17.42
N ASN A 73 -10.82 6.52 -16.63
CA ASN A 73 -10.43 5.67 -15.48
C ASN A 73 -10.88 6.22 -14.12
N TYR A 74 -11.56 7.37 -14.09
CA TYR A 74 -11.88 8.09 -12.87
C TYR A 74 -12.63 7.26 -11.83
N GLU A 75 -13.69 6.57 -12.23
CA GLU A 75 -14.49 5.74 -11.30
C GLU A 75 -13.62 4.67 -10.63
N SER A 76 -12.84 3.92 -11.42
CA SER A 76 -11.94 2.90 -10.88
C SER A 76 -10.83 3.52 -10.00
N ALA A 77 -10.33 4.71 -10.34
CA ALA A 77 -9.39 5.45 -9.51
C ALA A 77 -9.99 5.90 -8.17
N LEU A 78 -11.27 6.29 -8.14
CA LEU A 78 -11.97 6.61 -6.89
C LEU A 78 -12.08 5.40 -5.96
N TYR A 79 -12.42 4.23 -6.49
CA TYR A 79 -12.47 2.99 -5.69
C TYR A 79 -11.07 2.58 -5.23
N SER A 80 -10.06 2.68 -6.10
CA SER A 80 -8.64 2.41 -5.78
C SER A 80 -8.20 3.17 -4.53
N ALA A 81 -8.34 4.50 -4.58
CA ALA A 81 -7.93 5.36 -3.47
C ALA A 81 -8.89 5.26 -2.26
N GLY A 82 -10.19 5.07 -2.53
CA GLY A 82 -11.23 4.88 -1.52
C GLY A 82 -11.03 3.63 -0.66
N GLY A 83 -10.51 2.54 -1.23
CA GLY A 83 -10.17 1.32 -0.50
C GLY A 83 -9.14 1.58 0.60
N THR A 84 -8.10 2.38 0.30
CA THR A 84 -7.08 2.78 1.28
C THR A 84 -7.67 3.66 2.38
N VAL A 85 -8.52 4.63 2.03
CA VAL A 85 -9.22 5.49 3.00
C VAL A 85 -10.14 4.66 3.91
N GLN A 86 -10.91 3.74 3.35
CA GLN A 86 -11.81 2.90 4.12
C GLN A 86 -11.04 1.91 5.02
N ALA A 87 -9.92 1.36 4.57
CA ALA A 87 -9.04 0.54 5.40
C ALA A 87 -8.54 1.31 6.63
N ALA A 88 -8.09 2.54 6.43
CA ALA A 88 -7.69 3.43 7.52
C ALA A 88 -8.84 3.71 8.50
N ASP A 89 -10.04 3.95 7.99
CA ASP A 89 -11.24 4.18 8.78
C ASP A 89 -11.66 2.97 9.61
N GLU A 90 -11.64 1.77 9.03
CA GLU A 90 -12.02 0.53 9.71
C GLU A 90 -11.01 0.16 10.81
N ILE A 91 -9.72 0.44 10.60
CA ILE A 91 -8.69 0.34 11.65
C ILE A 91 -8.92 1.38 12.75
N TRP A 92 -9.22 2.63 12.39
CA TRP A 92 -9.46 3.71 13.36
C TRP A 92 -10.68 3.41 14.26
N GLN A 93 -11.72 2.77 13.69
CA GLN A 93 -12.90 2.33 14.42
C GLN A 93 -12.67 1.05 15.26
N GLY A 94 -11.50 0.41 15.15
CA GLY A 94 -11.18 -0.84 15.86
C GLY A 94 -11.92 -2.07 15.32
N LYS A 95 -12.40 -2.03 14.08
CA LYS A 95 -13.10 -3.16 13.44
C LYS A 95 -12.13 -4.21 12.89
N ILE A 96 -11.01 -3.74 12.33
CA ILE A 96 -9.88 -4.55 11.86
C ILE A 96 -8.58 -4.02 12.47
N ASP A 97 -7.54 -4.85 12.53
CA ASP A 97 -6.23 -4.48 13.05
C ASP A 97 -5.30 -3.98 11.94
N ASN A 98 -5.37 -4.61 10.76
CA ASN A 98 -4.54 -4.30 9.59
C ASN A 98 -5.31 -4.61 8.29
N ALA A 99 -4.73 -4.20 7.15
CA ALA A 99 -5.37 -4.37 5.86
C ALA A 99 -4.40 -4.68 4.72
N PHE A 100 -4.92 -5.36 3.70
CA PHE A 100 -4.35 -5.43 2.36
C PHE A 100 -5.34 -4.82 1.36
N VAL A 101 -4.90 -3.81 0.62
CA VAL A 101 -5.70 -3.07 -0.36
C VAL A 101 -5.23 -3.43 -1.75
N PHE A 102 -6.09 -4.11 -2.50
CA PHE A 102 -5.93 -4.25 -3.94
C PHE A 102 -6.34 -2.93 -4.55
N THR A 103 -5.37 -2.26 -5.15
CA THR A 103 -5.59 -1.05 -5.92
C THR A 103 -5.72 -1.43 -7.40
N SER A 104 -6.56 -0.70 -8.12
CA SER A 104 -6.66 -0.83 -9.57
C SER A 104 -5.60 0.01 -10.29
N PHE A 105 -5.06 0.99 -9.60
CA PHE A 105 -4.04 1.95 -10.05
C PHE A 105 -3.10 2.18 -8.87
N GLY A 106 -1.81 2.39 -9.13
CA GLY A 106 -0.88 2.69 -8.03
C GLY A 106 -1.21 4.04 -7.36
N ASP A 107 -0.53 4.31 -6.25
CA ASP A 107 -0.74 5.55 -5.48
C ASP A 107 0.46 6.50 -5.59
N HIS A 108 1.67 5.94 -5.54
CA HIS A 108 2.88 6.67 -5.14
C HIS A 108 3.44 7.68 -6.16
N HIS A 109 3.00 7.63 -7.42
CA HIS A 109 3.35 8.61 -8.47
C HIS A 109 2.32 9.74 -8.63
N ALA A 110 1.21 9.71 -7.90
CA ALA A 110 0.22 10.80 -7.93
C ALA A 110 0.62 11.90 -6.93
N GLY A 111 1.04 13.05 -7.45
CA GLY A 111 1.39 14.24 -6.66
C GLY A 111 0.21 15.20 -6.48
N ARG A 112 0.46 16.43 -6.02
CA ARG A 112 -0.59 17.45 -5.84
C ARG A 112 -1.16 17.95 -7.15
N ASN A 113 -0.33 18.08 -8.18
CA ASN A 113 -0.69 18.71 -9.46
C ASN A 113 -0.40 17.85 -10.69
N PHE A 114 -0.06 16.58 -10.49
CA PHE A 114 0.31 15.67 -11.56
C PHE A 114 -0.02 14.22 -11.19
N TYR A 115 -0.26 13.41 -12.19
CA TYR A 115 -0.41 11.96 -12.08
C TYR A 115 0.44 11.27 -13.15
N GLY A 116 0.81 10.01 -12.93
CA GLY A 116 1.73 9.30 -13.82
C GLY A 116 1.96 7.85 -13.38
N GLY A 117 2.64 7.06 -14.20
CA GLY A 117 3.02 5.69 -13.82
C GLY A 117 1.83 4.77 -13.48
N MET A 118 0.68 4.97 -14.12
CA MET A 118 -0.60 4.30 -13.76
C MET A 118 -1.09 4.59 -12.33
N CYS A 119 -0.66 5.69 -11.73
CA CYS A 119 -1.16 6.21 -10.46
C CYS A 119 -1.98 7.46 -10.75
N TYR A 120 -3.26 7.47 -10.37
CA TYR A 120 -4.17 8.60 -10.62
C TYR A 120 -4.42 9.46 -9.39
N PHE A 121 -4.59 8.83 -8.22
CA PHE A 121 -4.77 9.49 -6.93
C PHE A 121 -3.91 8.78 -5.89
N ASN A 122 -3.45 9.50 -4.88
CA ASN A 122 -2.60 8.95 -3.83
C ASN A 122 -3.45 8.53 -2.62
N GLY A 123 -3.85 7.25 -2.58
CA GLY A 123 -4.71 6.71 -1.53
C GLY A 123 -4.12 6.83 -0.13
N ALA A 124 -2.81 6.64 0.05
CA ALA A 124 -2.13 6.88 1.33
C ALA A 124 -2.31 8.33 1.79
N ALA A 125 -2.12 9.29 0.89
CA ALA A 125 -2.26 10.71 1.21
C ALA A 125 -3.69 11.10 1.59
N LEU A 126 -4.69 10.57 0.89
CA LEU A 126 -6.11 10.79 1.22
C LEU A 126 -6.45 10.19 2.59
N ALA A 127 -5.96 8.98 2.88
CA ALA A 127 -6.18 8.32 4.16
C ALA A 127 -5.53 9.08 5.33
N ILE A 128 -4.29 9.54 5.15
CA ILE A 128 -3.60 10.40 6.13
C ILE A 128 -4.38 11.69 6.36
N THR A 129 -4.85 12.35 5.29
CA THR A 129 -5.65 13.58 5.38
C THR A 129 -6.93 13.36 6.19
N SER A 130 -7.64 12.25 5.94
CA SER A 130 -8.83 11.86 6.72
C SER A 130 -8.50 11.59 8.19
N LEU A 131 -7.43 10.85 8.48
CA LEU A 131 -7.01 10.51 9.85
C LEU A 131 -6.52 11.72 10.65
N LYS A 132 -5.83 12.69 10.01
CA LYS A 132 -5.43 13.95 10.66
C LYS A 132 -6.62 14.71 11.23
N LYS A 133 -7.76 14.73 10.53
CA LYS A 133 -9.02 15.32 11.03
C LYS A 133 -9.59 14.63 12.27
N ARG A 134 -9.14 13.40 12.55
CA ARG A 134 -9.53 12.59 13.70
C ARG A 134 -8.50 12.61 14.82
N GLY A 135 -7.51 13.49 14.73
CA GLY A 135 -6.48 13.70 15.75
C GLY A 135 -5.33 12.70 15.72
N ILE A 136 -5.16 11.94 14.63
CA ILE A 136 -3.95 11.13 14.42
C ILE A 136 -2.87 12.03 13.84
N GLU A 137 -1.69 12.03 14.44
CA GLU A 137 -0.65 13.02 14.13
C GLU A 137 0.50 12.41 13.35
N ARG A 138 0.96 11.18 13.66
CA ARG A 138 2.21 10.66 13.08
C ARG A 138 2.00 9.46 12.18
N PHE A 139 2.50 9.55 10.95
CA PHE A 139 2.33 8.54 9.91
C PHE A 139 3.67 8.12 9.33
N THR A 140 3.81 6.84 9.00
CA THR A 140 4.96 6.37 8.23
C THR A 140 4.49 5.77 6.92
N ILE A 141 5.13 6.17 5.82
CA ILE A 141 5.00 5.54 4.53
C ILE A 141 6.31 4.81 4.26
N VAL A 142 6.24 3.49 4.12
CA VAL A 142 7.36 2.68 3.62
C VAL A 142 7.00 2.23 2.22
N ASP A 143 7.81 2.64 1.25
CA ASP A 143 7.61 2.30 -0.14
C ASP A 143 8.67 1.31 -0.60
N THR A 144 8.21 0.13 -1.01
CA THR A 144 9.06 -0.95 -1.51
C THR A 144 8.79 -1.26 -2.99
N ASP A 145 7.99 -0.43 -3.66
CA ASP A 145 8.00 -0.35 -5.12
C ASP A 145 9.40 0.08 -5.60
N CYS A 146 9.83 -0.47 -6.74
CA CYS A 146 11.18 -0.21 -7.22
C CYS A 146 11.36 1.19 -7.86
N HIS A 147 10.25 1.87 -8.16
CA HIS A 147 10.22 3.22 -8.71
C HIS A 147 10.21 4.25 -7.59
N HIS A 148 10.68 5.45 -7.90
CA HIS A 148 10.69 6.53 -6.92
C HIS A 148 9.26 7.09 -6.78
N ALA A 149 8.74 7.14 -5.55
CA ALA A 149 7.46 7.75 -5.20
C ALA A 149 7.51 9.28 -5.24
N ASP A 150 7.66 9.84 -6.44
CA ASP A 150 7.68 11.28 -6.70
C ASP A 150 6.38 11.98 -6.27
N GLY A 151 5.23 11.31 -6.41
CA GLY A 151 3.94 11.82 -5.96
C GLY A 151 3.85 11.93 -4.43
N THR A 152 4.19 10.86 -3.72
CA THR A 152 4.25 10.86 -2.25
C THR A 152 5.27 11.88 -1.74
N ARG A 153 6.42 12.01 -2.42
CA ARG A 153 7.45 13.01 -2.13
C ARG A 153 6.94 14.45 -2.34
N ASP A 154 6.21 14.73 -3.42
CA ASP A 154 5.61 16.05 -3.68
C ASP A 154 4.59 16.44 -2.60
N ILE A 155 3.76 15.49 -2.16
CA ILE A 155 2.70 15.76 -1.18
C ILE A 155 3.26 16.02 0.22
N PHE A 156 4.21 15.17 0.68
CA PHE A 156 4.69 15.14 2.06
C PHE A 156 6.13 15.64 2.25
N GLY A 157 6.76 16.19 1.20
CA GLY A 157 8.17 16.62 1.20
C GLY A 157 8.55 17.59 2.33
N TYR A 158 7.58 18.33 2.87
CA TYR A 158 7.77 19.29 3.97
C TYR A 158 6.87 19.00 5.17
N ASP A 159 6.27 17.82 5.25
CA ASP A 159 5.35 17.45 6.33
C ASP A 159 6.10 16.67 7.42
N ASP A 160 6.42 17.35 8.53
CA ASP A 160 7.09 16.73 9.68
C ASP A 160 6.27 15.60 10.31
N ASP A 161 4.97 15.55 10.11
CA ASP A 161 4.10 14.51 10.65
C ASP A 161 4.17 13.20 9.87
N VAL A 162 4.95 13.16 8.78
CA VAL A 162 5.10 11.99 7.91
C VAL A 162 6.58 11.61 7.76
N LEU A 163 6.90 10.37 8.13
CA LEU A 163 8.16 9.73 7.78
C LEU A 163 7.96 8.96 6.48
N HIS A 164 8.70 9.30 5.42
CA HIS A 164 8.65 8.58 4.14
C HIS A 164 10.00 7.94 3.84
N VAL A 165 10.03 6.61 3.74
CA VAL A 165 11.21 5.80 3.40
C VAL A 165 10.93 5.00 2.13
N CYS A 166 11.55 5.37 1.01
CA CYS A 166 11.34 4.77 -0.31
C CYS A 166 12.57 3.98 -0.75
N PHE A 167 12.39 2.72 -1.15
CA PHE A 167 13.46 1.81 -1.59
C PHE A 167 13.48 1.69 -3.12
N CYS A 168 14.03 2.71 -3.77
CA CYS A 168 13.94 2.90 -5.23
C CYS A 168 15.31 3.00 -5.91
N HIS A 169 15.39 3.68 -7.06
CA HIS A 169 16.65 3.90 -7.79
C HIS A 169 17.42 5.15 -7.35
N GLN A 170 16.85 6.00 -6.48
CA GLN A 170 17.47 7.22 -5.97
C GLN A 170 18.16 7.00 -4.63
N ASP A 171 19.19 7.81 -4.34
CA ASP A 171 19.91 7.85 -3.06
C ASP A 171 19.84 9.28 -2.51
N TYR A 172 18.92 9.53 -1.57
CA TYR A 172 18.63 10.88 -1.08
C TYR A 172 18.14 10.86 0.36
N GLN A 173 18.57 11.83 1.16
CA GLN A 173 18.05 12.03 2.51
C GLN A 173 17.89 13.53 2.76
N ASP A 174 16.65 13.96 3.02
CA ASP A 174 16.34 15.33 3.44
C ASP A 174 16.19 15.45 4.95
N ASN A 175 16.25 16.69 5.45
CA ASN A 175 16.02 17.05 6.84
C ASN A 175 14.56 16.86 7.30
N HIS A 176 13.58 16.80 6.38
CA HIS A 176 12.16 16.67 6.70
C HIS A 176 11.66 15.22 6.73
N ARG A 177 12.46 14.28 7.26
CA ARG A 177 12.02 12.88 7.49
C ARG A 177 11.71 12.11 6.20
N ASN A 178 12.42 12.48 5.14
CA ASN A 178 12.27 11.98 3.79
C ASN A 178 13.55 11.26 3.36
N VAL A 179 13.46 9.97 3.04
CA VAL A 179 14.60 9.12 2.75
C VAL A 179 14.32 8.28 1.52
N ASP A 180 15.21 8.34 0.53
CA ASP A 180 15.28 7.46 -0.62
C ASP A 180 16.54 6.60 -0.48
N VAL A 181 16.35 5.29 -0.44
CA VAL A 181 17.40 4.30 -0.33
C VAL A 181 17.59 3.66 -1.69
N ARG A 182 18.80 3.81 -2.25
CA ARG A 182 19.08 3.27 -3.57
C ARG A 182 19.25 1.76 -3.53
N ILE A 183 18.40 1.08 -4.30
CA ILE A 183 18.46 -0.36 -4.57
C ILE A 183 19.12 -0.60 -5.94
N PRO A 184 20.35 -1.15 -5.95
CA PRO A 184 21.03 -1.51 -7.19
C PRO A 184 20.31 -2.61 -7.97
N TYR A 185 20.66 -2.72 -9.26
CA TYR A 185 20.34 -3.93 -10.02
C TYR A 185 21.18 -5.11 -9.52
N HIS A 186 20.66 -6.32 -9.71
CA HIS A 186 21.28 -7.58 -9.25
C HIS A 186 21.47 -7.66 -7.73
N THR A 187 20.58 -7.02 -6.98
CA THR A 187 20.50 -7.11 -5.52
C THR A 187 19.93 -8.47 -5.13
N SER A 188 20.60 -9.17 -4.22
CA SER A 188 20.09 -10.40 -3.62
C SER A 188 19.04 -10.12 -2.54
N ASP A 189 18.19 -11.11 -2.24
CA ASP A 189 17.20 -11.00 -1.14
C ASP A 189 17.84 -10.61 0.20
N GLU A 190 19.02 -11.14 0.51
CA GLU A 190 19.72 -10.87 1.77
C GLU A 190 20.20 -9.42 1.85
N GLU A 191 20.79 -8.90 0.76
CA GLU A 191 21.23 -7.51 0.66
C GLU A 191 20.04 -6.55 0.77
N TYR A 192 18.94 -6.84 0.05
CA TYR A 192 17.73 -6.02 0.08
C TYR A 192 17.12 -5.97 1.49
N LEU A 193 16.89 -7.14 2.10
CA LEU A 193 16.32 -7.21 3.45
C LEU A 193 17.24 -6.58 4.50
N THR A 194 18.56 -6.65 4.32
CA THR A 194 19.52 -5.99 5.21
C THR A 194 19.40 -4.48 5.11
N GLN A 195 19.34 -3.93 3.90
CA GLN A 195 19.14 -2.50 3.68
C GLN A 195 17.80 -2.03 4.25
N VAL A 196 16.70 -2.77 4.02
CA VAL A 196 15.40 -2.45 4.62
C VAL A 196 15.50 -2.41 6.15
N LYS A 197 16.12 -3.40 6.78
CA LYS A 197 16.31 -3.40 8.25
C LYS A 197 17.09 -2.19 8.73
N GLN A 198 18.21 -1.90 8.09
CA GLN A 198 19.13 -0.82 8.50
C GLN A 198 18.50 0.56 8.31
N GLU A 199 17.78 0.76 7.21
CA GLU A 199 17.25 2.07 6.86
C GLU A 199 15.87 2.33 7.45
N PHE A 200 15.00 1.32 7.49
CA PHE A 200 13.62 1.51 7.95
C PHE A 200 13.48 1.43 9.48
N ILE A 201 14.00 0.37 10.12
CA ILE A 201 13.68 0.04 11.52
C ILE A 201 14.10 1.15 12.50
N PRO A 202 15.36 1.65 12.48
CA PRO A 202 15.76 2.68 13.44
C PRO A 202 14.97 3.98 13.27
N ARG A 203 14.62 4.33 12.03
CA ARG A 203 13.88 5.56 11.72
C ARG A 203 12.45 5.49 12.21
N VAL A 204 11.74 4.40 11.91
CA VAL A 204 10.34 4.24 12.30
C VAL A 204 10.17 4.08 13.81
N GLU A 205 11.11 3.41 14.49
CA GLU A 205 11.13 3.31 15.96
C GLU A 205 11.37 4.67 16.64
N ALA A 206 12.28 5.48 16.09
CA ALA A 206 12.53 6.83 16.59
C ALA A 206 11.33 7.74 16.36
N PHE A 207 10.67 7.61 15.21
CA PHE A 207 9.54 8.43 14.78
C PHE A 207 8.23 8.10 15.51
N LYS A 208 8.04 6.84 15.93
CA LYS A 208 6.86 6.36 16.68
C LYS A 208 5.53 6.71 15.99
N PRO A 209 5.30 6.19 14.77
CA PRO A 209 4.07 6.44 14.04
C PRO A 209 2.86 5.81 14.73
N GLU A 210 1.69 6.35 14.44
CA GLU A 210 0.41 5.79 14.84
C GLU A 210 -0.15 4.85 13.77
N TYR A 211 0.24 5.06 12.50
CA TYR A 211 -0.12 4.23 11.35
C TYR A 211 1.09 4.03 10.45
N ILE A 212 1.19 2.83 9.86
CA ILE A 212 2.12 2.55 8.76
C ILE A 212 1.32 2.24 7.51
N PHE A 213 1.61 2.98 6.44
CA PHE A 213 1.20 2.67 5.08
C PHE A 213 2.39 2.02 4.38
N TRP A 214 2.19 0.83 3.85
CA TRP A 214 3.20 0.13 3.08
C TRP A 214 2.79 0.13 1.62
N GLU A 215 3.42 1.00 0.82
CA GLU A 215 3.30 0.99 -0.63
C GLU A 215 4.12 -0.20 -1.16
N PHE A 216 3.40 -1.26 -1.51
CA PHE A 216 3.95 -2.57 -1.81
C PHE A 216 3.93 -2.84 -3.31
N GLY A 217 5.08 -2.64 -3.97
CA GLY A 217 5.34 -3.16 -5.31
C GLY A 217 6.06 -4.51 -5.28
N TYR A 218 5.69 -5.42 -6.18
CA TYR A 218 6.47 -6.64 -6.46
C TYR A 218 7.24 -6.56 -7.79
N ASP A 219 7.32 -5.37 -8.39
CA ASP A 219 7.97 -5.12 -9.67
C ASP A 219 9.50 -5.21 -9.66
N ALA A 220 10.13 -5.17 -8.49
CA ALA A 220 11.55 -5.50 -8.30
C ALA A 220 11.88 -7.00 -8.47
N THR A 221 10.87 -7.86 -8.61
CA THR A 221 11.04 -9.32 -8.71
C THR A 221 11.68 -9.72 -10.04
N GLN A 222 12.46 -10.80 -10.02
CA GLN A 222 13.04 -11.42 -11.20
C GLN A 222 12.01 -11.61 -12.32
N GLY A 223 12.27 -11.01 -13.48
CA GLY A 223 11.41 -11.06 -14.67
C GLY A 223 10.28 -10.03 -14.75
N GLU A 224 10.09 -9.19 -13.72
CA GLU A 224 9.18 -8.05 -13.77
C GLU A 224 9.83 -6.84 -14.47
N TYR A 225 9.05 -5.79 -14.76
CA TYR A 225 9.53 -4.61 -15.49
C TYR A 225 10.53 -3.75 -14.70
N GLY A 226 10.55 -3.88 -13.37
CA GLY A 226 11.44 -3.19 -12.46
C GLY A 226 12.58 -4.04 -11.91
N ASP A 227 12.78 -5.24 -12.47
CA ASP A 227 13.63 -6.31 -11.92
C ASP A 227 14.94 -5.80 -11.32
N LYS A 228 15.07 -5.96 -9.99
CA LYS A 228 16.28 -5.66 -9.22
C LYS A 228 17.05 -6.91 -8.83
N GLY A 229 16.56 -8.11 -9.15
CA GLY A 229 17.14 -9.39 -8.78
C GLY A 229 16.42 -10.11 -7.64
N LEU A 230 15.35 -9.54 -7.08
CA LEU A 230 14.64 -10.11 -5.93
C LEU A 230 13.88 -11.37 -6.31
N THR A 231 13.94 -12.40 -5.47
CA THR A 231 13.07 -13.56 -5.64
C THR A 231 11.67 -13.25 -5.12
N ARG A 232 10.67 -14.02 -5.58
CA ARG A 232 9.30 -13.94 -5.04
C ARG A 232 9.22 -14.22 -3.53
N ASP A 233 10.18 -14.97 -2.96
CA ASP A 233 10.22 -15.30 -1.53
C ASP A 233 10.75 -14.14 -0.67
N CYS A 234 11.45 -13.17 -1.29
CA CYS A 234 11.90 -11.95 -0.61
C CYS A 234 10.72 -11.20 0.02
N HIS A 235 9.61 -11.08 -0.72
CA HIS A 235 8.41 -10.34 -0.33
C HIS A 235 7.72 -10.92 0.91
N LEU A 236 7.81 -12.24 1.14
CA LEU A 236 7.27 -12.89 2.33
C LEU A 236 8.07 -12.50 3.57
N LYS A 237 9.41 -12.51 3.46
CA LYS A 237 10.32 -12.08 4.54
C LYS A 237 10.17 -10.58 4.82
N LEU A 238 9.96 -9.79 3.78
CA LEU A 238 9.67 -8.36 3.87
C LEU A 238 8.36 -8.10 4.61
N ALA A 239 7.28 -8.83 4.28
CA ALA A 239 6.00 -8.73 4.98
C ALA A 239 6.13 -9.09 6.46
N GLN A 240 6.84 -10.17 6.80
CA GLN A 240 7.12 -10.55 8.18
C GLN A 240 7.88 -9.45 8.94
N LEU A 241 8.87 -8.84 8.31
CA LEU A 241 9.65 -7.73 8.88
C LEU A 241 8.77 -6.51 9.14
N ILE A 242 8.04 -6.02 8.13
CA ILE A 242 7.23 -4.81 8.23
C ILE A 242 6.08 -5.02 9.22
N LYS A 243 5.40 -6.18 9.19
CA LYS A 243 4.36 -6.53 10.18
C LYS A 243 4.92 -6.52 11.60
N ALA A 244 6.07 -7.15 11.84
CA ALA A 244 6.68 -7.21 13.17
C ALA A 244 7.08 -5.82 13.70
N VAL A 245 7.49 -4.92 12.80
CA VAL A 245 7.73 -3.51 13.14
C VAL A 245 6.41 -2.82 13.49
N ALA A 246 5.38 -2.94 12.64
CA ALA A 246 4.07 -2.33 12.88
C ALA A 246 3.44 -2.79 14.20
N ASP A 247 3.51 -4.08 14.51
CA ASP A 247 3.03 -4.64 15.78
C ASP A 247 3.70 -3.99 16.99
N ARG A 248 5.00 -3.65 16.88
CA ARG A 248 5.79 -3.03 17.94
C ARG A 248 5.55 -1.54 18.08
N VAL A 249 5.47 -0.79 16.98
CA VAL A 249 5.50 0.69 17.02
C VAL A 249 4.13 1.34 16.90
N CYS A 250 3.16 0.68 16.26
CA CYS A 250 1.82 1.23 16.01
C CYS A 250 0.69 0.24 16.32
N HIS A 251 0.94 -0.75 17.19
CA HIS A 251 -0.04 -1.77 17.61
C HIS A 251 -0.60 -2.63 16.46
N GLY A 252 0.15 -2.73 15.36
CA GLY A 252 -0.23 -3.51 14.19
C GLY A 252 -1.11 -2.75 13.19
N ARG A 253 -1.31 -1.44 13.37
CA ARG A 253 -2.03 -0.55 12.43
C ARG A 253 -1.21 -0.37 11.14
N LEU A 254 -1.32 -1.37 10.27
CA LEU A 254 -0.60 -1.49 9.01
C LEU A 254 -1.60 -1.61 7.85
N ILE A 255 -1.41 -0.78 6.83
CA ILE A 255 -2.20 -0.83 5.60
C ILE A 255 -1.21 -1.12 4.47
N THR A 256 -1.30 -2.32 3.90
CA THR A 256 -0.50 -2.70 2.73
C THR A 256 -1.27 -2.31 1.48
N ILE A 257 -0.72 -1.41 0.68
CA ILE A 257 -1.31 -0.88 -0.53
C ILE A 257 -0.58 -1.54 -1.70
N LEU A 258 -1.29 -2.26 -2.55
CA LEU A 258 -0.68 -2.82 -3.75
C LEU A 258 -0.25 -1.67 -4.68
N CYS A 259 1.01 -1.62 -5.08
CA CYS A 259 1.53 -0.63 -6.06
C CYS A 259 1.96 -1.38 -7.33
N GLY A 260 3.25 -1.38 -7.67
CA GLY A 260 3.78 -1.97 -8.89
C GLY A 260 3.78 -3.50 -8.96
N GLY A 261 4.00 -3.98 -10.18
CA GLY A 261 4.02 -5.39 -10.56
C GLY A 261 2.95 -5.70 -11.61
N SER A 262 3.27 -6.50 -12.62
CA SER A 262 2.37 -6.83 -13.73
C SER A 262 2.18 -8.33 -13.93
N GLY A 263 3.15 -9.15 -13.50
CA GLY A 263 3.06 -10.59 -13.63
C GLY A 263 1.97 -11.22 -12.76
N ARG A 264 1.13 -12.03 -13.41
CA ARG A 264 0.06 -12.83 -12.78
C ARG A 264 0.58 -13.95 -11.88
N SER A 265 1.64 -14.63 -12.33
CA SER A 265 2.30 -15.72 -11.57
C SER A 265 2.93 -15.23 -10.25
N PRO A 266 3.75 -14.16 -10.23
CA PRO A 266 4.24 -13.61 -8.96
C PRO A 266 3.10 -13.06 -8.09
N ALA A 267 2.10 -12.37 -8.64
CA ALA A 267 0.95 -11.86 -7.87
C ALA A 267 0.24 -12.97 -7.06
N THR A 268 -0.14 -14.06 -7.74
CA THR A 268 -0.84 -15.21 -7.13
C THR A 268 0.03 -16.00 -6.15
N TYR A 269 1.34 -15.90 -6.26
CA TYR A 269 2.24 -16.49 -5.27
C TYR A 269 2.41 -15.59 -4.04
N ILE A 270 2.67 -14.30 -4.25
CA ILE A 270 3.12 -13.39 -3.20
C ILE A 270 1.94 -12.89 -2.36
N ILE A 271 0.89 -12.38 -2.98
CA ILE A 271 -0.20 -11.66 -2.30
C ILE A 271 -0.93 -12.53 -1.26
N PRO A 272 -1.35 -13.78 -1.56
CA PRO A 272 -1.99 -14.63 -0.56
C PRO A 272 -1.11 -14.90 0.66
N ARG A 273 0.22 -14.98 0.48
CA ARG A 273 1.19 -15.22 1.56
C ARG A 273 1.43 -13.98 2.41
N ILE A 274 1.38 -12.79 1.82
CA ILE A 274 1.39 -11.53 2.59
C ILE A 274 0.13 -11.46 3.45
N ILE A 275 -1.05 -11.73 2.88
CA ILE A 275 -2.32 -11.71 3.61
C ILE A 275 -2.34 -12.77 4.73
N ASP A 276 -1.85 -13.99 4.47
CA ASP A 276 -1.66 -15.05 5.47
C ASP A 276 -0.76 -14.57 6.63
N CYS A 277 0.33 -13.87 6.32
CA CYS A 277 1.21 -13.26 7.32
C CYS A 277 0.50 -12.17 8.14
N LEU A 278 -0.24 -11.27 7.48
CA LEU A 278 -0.98 -10.19 8.14
C LEU A 278 -2.05 -10.72 9.11
N ALA A 279 -2.79 -11.74 8.69
CA ALA A 279 -3.88 -12.34 9.44
C ALA A 279 -3.44 -13.42 10.44
N GLU A 280 -2.17 -13.88 10.36
CA GLU A 280 -1.57 -14.93 11.19
C GLU A 280 -2.29 -16.29 11.04
N LEU A 281 -2.59 -16.67 9.79
CA LEU A 281 -3.43 -17.85 9.50
C LEU A 281 -2.65 -19.17 9.43
N GLY A 282 -1.34 -19.13 9.14
CA GLY A 282 -0.51 -20.34 9.15
C GLY A 282 -0.69 -21.26 7.94
N ILE A 283 -1.24 -20.76 6.82
CA ILE A 283 -1.61 -21.57 5.65
C ILE A 283 -0.38 -21.95 4.82
N TYR A 284 0.59 -21.04 4.68
CA TYR A 284 1.76 -21.21 3.81
C TYR A 284 3.07 -21.42 4.57
N HIS A 285 2.97 -21.80 5.85
CA HIS A 285 4.08 -22.05 6.77
C HIS A 285 4.50 -23.52 6.82
#